data_AF-A0A850M2I4-F1
#
_entry.id   AF-A0A850M2I4-F1
#
_cell.length_a   1.000
_cell.length_b   1.000
_cell.length_c   1.000
_cell.angle_alpha   90.00
_cell.angle_beta   90.00
_cell.angle_gamma   90.00
#
_symmetry.space_group_name_H-M   'P 1'
#
loop_
_entity.id
_entity.type
_entity.pdbx_description
1 polymer ?
#
loop_
_entity_poly.entity_id
_entity_poly.type
_entity_poly.pdbx_seq_one_letter_code
_entity_poly.pdbx_strand_id
1 'polypeptide(L)'
;MNGRLLDLLVEPVLWLIASGSGAILAALFIKKYFKIGEEAKPFILGIGMFALFFTIARTIETIRRYFGIGSYYDIIDTNFGITGLNLGFRFTYYIISYTGIAIFYFVFERNVIKTGLKKNTRYILTIFSLAEIFFTCMLYFTGAAVWAMTGVIVLFFVIAFVPIYFFLYLAKTALSREQKIAWLIVTVGFVLFVLGVMGDLPEAYMITQYIPAEFIHYGTPLLQAGGSILMGSGFAIIYKNV
;
A
#
# COMPACT_ATOMS: atom_id res chain seq x y z
N MET A 1 -10.52 -30.25 8.21
CA MET A 1 -9.91 -29.87 9.52
C MET A 1 -8.49 -29.31 9.36
N ASN A 2 -7.64 -29.88 8.50
CA ASN A 2 -6.26 -29.40 8.32
C ASN A 2 -6.12 -28.00 7.69
N GLY A 3 -6.99 -27.59 6.74
CA GLY A 3 -6.92 -26.27 6.11
C GLY A 3 -7.14 -25.10 7.08
N ARG A 4 -8.19 -25.20 7.92
CA ARG A 4 -8.56 -24.15 8.89
C ARG A 4 -7.48 -23.91 9.96
N LEU A 5 -6.74 -24.94 10.35
CA LEU A 5 -5.61 -24.81 11.29
C LEU A 5 -4.41 -24.14 10.61
N LEU A 6 -4.19 -24.45 9.32
CA LEU A 6 -3.14 -23.84 8.51
C LEU A 6 -3.42 -22.35 8.32
N ASP A 7 -4.67 -21.97 8.02
CA ASP A 7 -5.08 -20.57 7.90
C ASP A 7 -4.87 -19.80 9.22
N LEU A 8 -5.25 -20.40 10.35
CA LEU A 8 -5.11 -19.77 11.67
C LEU A 8 -3.65 -19.59 12.15
N LEU A 9 -2.69 -20.31 11.57
CA LEU A 9 -1.28 -20.29 12.00
C LEU A 9 -0.35 -19.66 10.96
N VAL A 10 -0.49 -20.07 9.69
CA VAL A 10 0.43 -19.69 8.61
C VAL A 10 0.13 -18.29 8.09
N GLU A 11 -1.12 -17.96 7.87
CA GLU A 11 -1.50 -16.66 7.32
C GLU A 11 -1.09 -15.48 8.23
N PRO A 12 -1.32 -15.50 9.56
CA PRO A 12 -0.82 -14.45 10.45
C PRO A 12 0.70 -14.30 10.38
N VAL A 13 1.44 -15.42 10.30
CA VAL A 13 2.90 -15.41 10.18
C VAL A 13 3.33 -14.77 8.86
N LEU A 14 2.66 -15.08 7.74
CA LEU A 14 2.94 -14.45 6.46
C LEU A 14 2.65 -12.94 6.47
N TRP A 15 1.56 -12.51 7.11
CA TRP A 15 1.29 -11.09 7.29
C TRP A 15 2.30 -10.39 8.20
N LEU A 16 2.78 -11.07 9.24
CA LEU A 16 3.88 -10.58 10.08
C LEU A 16 5.20 -10.48 9.30
N ILE A 17 5.49 -11.42 8.39
CA ILE A 17 6.63 -11.33 7.47
C ILE A 17 6.47 -10.12 6.55
N ALA A 18 5.27 -9.90 5.99
CA ALA A 18 4.99 -8.74 5.16
C ALA A 18 5.20 -7.43 5.96
N SER A 19 4.66 -7.31 7.18
CA SER A 19 4.89 -6.18 8.08
C SER A 19 6.38 -6.00 8.42
N GLY A 20 7.09 -7.10 8.71
CA GLY A 20 8.50 -7.12 9.03
C GLY A 20 9.38 -6.65 7.88
N SER A 21 9.02 -7.01 6.63
CA SER A 21 9.70 -6.50 5.44
C SER A 21 9.58 -4.97 5.33
N GLY A 22 8.38 -4.42 5.61
CA GLY A 22 8.17 -2.98 5.68
C GLY A 22 8.95 -2.31 6.82
N ALA A 23 9.05 -2.95 7.99
CA ALA A 23 9.82 -2.43 9.12
C ALA A 23 11.32 -2.34 8.79
N ILE A 24 11.86 -3.38 8.15
CA ILE A 24 13.25 -3.41 7.69
C ILE A 24 13.48 -2.30 6.66
N LEU A 25 12.59 -2.14 5.68
CA LEU A 25 12.67 -1.08 4.69
C LEU A 25 12.63 0.32 5.35
N ALA A 26 11.69 0.55 6.26
CA ALA A 26 11.60 1.80 7.00
C ALA A 26 12.92 2.11 7.73
N ALA A 27 13.47 1.14 8.47
CA ALA A 27 14.74 1.30 9.17
C ALA A 27 15.92 1.58 8.21
N LEU A 28 15.98 0.91 7.06
CA LEU A 28 17.02 1.13 6.06
C LEU A 28 16.93 2.54 5.44
N PHE A 29 15.74 2.99 5.04
CA PHE A 29 15.56 4.32 4.45
C PHE A 29 15.76 5.44 5.48
N ILE A 30 15.28 5.28 6.73
CA ILE A 30 15.56 6.24 7.82
C ILE A 30 17.06 6.29 8.14
N LYS A 31 17.76 5.16 8.15
CA LYS A 31 19.22 5.14 8.32
C LYS A 31 19.93 5.83 7.14
N LYS A 32 19.43 5.64 5.91
CA LYS A 32 19.97 6.28 4.70
C LYS A 32 19.74 7.80 4.71
N TYR A 33 18.62 8.28 5.27
CA TYR A 33 18.32 9.71 5.41
C TYR A 33 19.44 10.49 6.11
N PHE A 34 20.05 9.92 7.15
CA PHE A 34 21.15 10.56 7.88
C PHE A 34 22.49 10.59 7.12
N LYS A 35 22.59 9.90 5.97
CA LYS A 35 23.84 9.74 5.20
C LYS A 35 23.79 10.36 3.80
N ILE A 36 22.61 10.78 3.33
CA ILE A 36 22.43 11.29 1.97
C ILE A 36 22.44 12.83 1.95
N GLY A 37 22.75 13.41 0.78
CA GLY A 37 22.73 14.86 0.58
C GLY A 37 21.33 15.48 0.77
N GLU A 38 21.29 16.76 1.15
CA GLU A 38 20.05 17.49 1.50
C GLU A 38 18.97 17.40 0.42
N GLU A 39 19.34 17.39 -0.86
CA GLU A 39 18.39 17.36 -1.98
C GLU A 39 17.56 16.07 -2.03
N ALA A 40 18.14 14.92 -1.66
CA ALA A 40 17.48 13.63 -1.71
C ALA A 40 16.78 13.23 -0.39
N LYS A 41 17.08 13.94 0.72
CA LYS A 41 16.53 13.65 2.05
C LYS A 41 15.01 13.61 2.11
N PRO A 42 14.25 14.57 1.54
CA PRO A 42 12.79 14.53 1.57
C PRO A 42 12.22 13.29 0.89
N PHE A 43 12.87 12.83 -0.19
CA PHE A 43 12.44 11.62 -0.89
C PHE A 43 12.66 10.37 -0.04
N ILE A 44 13.88 10.19 0.45
CA ILE A 44 14.26 9.05 1.28
C ILE A 44 13.42 8.98 2.56
N LEU A 45 13.19 10.11 3.22
CA LEU A 45 12.32 10.18 4.39
C LEU A 45 10.88 9.80 4.03
N GLY A 46 10.35 10.29 2.91
CA GLY A 46 9.01 9.93 2.43
C GLY A 46 8.82 8.42 2.23
N ILE A 47 9.78 7.75 1.59
CA ILE A 47 9.75 6.29 1.42
C ILE A 47 9.82 5.57 2.77
N GLY A 48 10.70 6.03 3.67
CA GLY A 48 10.81 5.47 5.02
C GLY A 48 9.52 5.63 5.84
N MET A 49 8.87 6.80 5.77
CA MET A 49 7.61 7.08 6.43
C MET A 49 6.45 6.26 5.83
N PHE A 50 6.38 6.13 4.51
CA PHE A 50 5.42 5.24 3.85
C PHE A 50 5.54 3.80 4.37
N ALA A 51 6.76 3.25 4.37
CA ALA A 51 7.01 1.89 4.85
C ALA A 51 6.64 1.74 6.34
N LEU A 52 6.96 2.73 7.17
CA LEU A 52 6.62 2.73 8.60
C LEU A 52 5.10 2.75 8.83
N PHE A 53 4.39 3.68 8.19
CA PHE A 53 2.94 3.80 8.32
C PHE A 53 2.25 2.52 7.84
N PHE A 54 2.68 2.00 6.70
CA PHE A 54 2.09 0.79 6.14
C PHE A 54 2.34 -0.43 7.03
N THR A 55 3.53 -0.58 7.63
CA THR A 55 3.81 -1.61 8.63
C THR A 55 2.92 -1.48 9.87
N ILE A 56 2.73 -0.26 10.38
CA ILE A 56 1.86 -0.01 11.56
C ILE A 56 0.43 -0.41 11.22
N ALA A 57 -0.10 0.07 10.10
CA ALA A 57 -1.45 -0.25 9.68
C ALA A 57 -1.63 -1.76 9.48
N ARG A 58 -0.70 -2.42 8.80
CA ARG A 58 -0.75 -3.87 8.59
C ARG A 58 -0.73 -4.65 9.90
N THR A 59 0.10 -4.23 10.86
CA THR A 59 0.15 -4.84 12.20
C THR A 59 -1.17 -4.70 12.93
N ILE A 60 -1.80 -3.52 12.86
CA ILE A 60 -3.13 -3.28 13.43
C ILE A 60 -4.16 -4.21 12.81
N GLU A 61 -4.14 -4.36 11.49
CA GLU A 61 -5.09 -5.22 10.78
C GLU A 61 -4.89 -6.70 11.09
N THR A 62 -3.64 -7.16 11.19
CA THR A 62 -3.31 -8.53 11.65
C THR A 62 -3.83 -8.77 13.06
N ILE A 63 -3.66 -7.81 13.99
CA ILE A 63 -4.21 -7.91 15.34
C ILE A 63 -5.74 -8.01 15.29
N ARG A 64 -6.40 -7.13 14.53
CA ARG A 64 -7.86 -7.11 14.39
C ARG A 64 -8.41 -8.46 13.91
N ARG A 65 -7.81 -9.02 12.86
CA ARG A 65 -8.28 -10.26 12.20
C ARG A 65 -8.02 -11.53 13.02
N TYR A 66 -6.83 -11.66 13.62
CA TYR A 66 -6.40 -12.95 14.18
C TYR A 66 -6.46 -13.03 15.71
N PHE A 67 -6.67 -11.92 16.40
CA PHE A 67 -6.76 -11.88 17.87
C PHE A 67 -8.19 -11.65 18.36
N GLY A 68 -9.18 -12.13 17.59
CA GLY A 68 -10.58 -12.27 18.01
C GLY A 68 -11.40 -10.98 18.04
N ILE A 69 -10.95 -9.91 17.34
CA ILE A 69 -11.63 -8.61 17.36
C ILE A 69 -12.58 -8.44 16.16
N GLY A 70 -12.25 -8.97 14.98
CA GLY A 70 -13.08 -8.83 13.78
C GLY A 70 -12.83 -9.93 12.74
N SER A 71 -13.69 -9.99 11.72
CA SER A 71 -13.58 -10.96 10.62
C SER A 71 -12.81 -10.41 9.42
N TYR A 72 -12.47 -11.31 8.50
CA TYR A 72 -11.75 -11.03 7.25
C TYR A 72 -12.60 -10.18 6.28
N TYR A 73 -13.87 -10.54 6.10
CA TYR A 73 -14.82 -9.88 5.18
C TYR A 73 -15.93 -9.15 5.94
N ASP A 74 -15.54 -8.36 6.93
CA ASP A 74 -16.48 -7.71 7.85
C ASP A 74 -17.53 -6.82 7.17
N ILE A 75 -17.19 -6.16 6.06
CA ILE A 75 -18.15 -5.39 5.25
C ILE A 75 -19.33 -6.25 4.78
N ILE A 76 -19.08 -7.51 4.42
CA ILE A 76 -20.08 -8.41 3.85
C ILE A 76 -20.74 -9.23 4.95
N ASP A 77 -19.92 -9.80 5.84
CA ASP A 77 -20.37 -10.63 6.95
C ASP A 77 -21.35 -9.86 7.86
N THR A 78 -21.18 -8.54 7.97
CA THR A 78 -21.98 -7.68 8.86
C THR A 78 -22.85 -6.67 8.13
N ASN A 79 -22.95 -6.73 6.79
CA ASN A 79 -23.65 -5.73 5.97
C ASN A 79 -23.28 -4.29 6.37
N PHE A 80 -21.98 -3.99 6.38
CA PHE A 80 -21.41 -2.68 6.75
C PHE A 80 -21.62 -2.27 8.23
N GLY A 81 -22.05 -3.19 9.10
CA GLY A 81 -22.51 -2.90 10.46
C GLY A 81 -21.52 -3.19 11.60
N ILE A 82 -20.20 -3.08 11.40
CA ILE A 82 -19.24 -3.24 12.51
C ILE A 82 -19.27 -2.03 13.45
N THR A 83 -19.05 -2.26 14.75
CA THR A 83 -19.04 -1.21 15.78
C THR A 83 -17.93 -1.42 16.81
N GLY A 84 -17.79 -0.49 17.76
CA GLY A 84 -16.87 -0.62 18.90
C GLY A 84 -15.39 -0.70 18.48
N LEU A 85 -14.64 -1.58 19.15
CA LEU A 85 -13.20 -1.75 18.91
C LEU A 85 -12.90 -2.23 17.47
N ASN A 86 -13.75 -3.07 16.88
CA ASN A 86 -13.56 -3.55 15.51
C ASN A 86 -13.59 -2.38 14.51
N LEU A 87 -14.60 -1.51 14.62
CA LEU A 87 -14.70 -0.29 13.81
C LEU A 87 -13.51 0.66 14.07
N GLY A 88 -13.12 0.84 15.33
CA GLY A 88 -11.98 1.68 15.70
C GLY A 88 -10.67 1.23 15.09
N PHE A 89 -10.35 -0.06 15.14
CA PHE A 89 -9.16 -0.62 14.48
C PHE A 89 -9.23 -0.51 12.96
N ARG A 90 -10.42 -0.74 12.38
CA ARG A 90 -10.63 -0.62 10.93
C ARG A 90 -10.40 0.81 10.43
N PHE A 91 -10.95 1.82 11.11
CA PHE A 91 -10.68 3.23 10.79
C PHE A 91 -9.21 3.59 10.97
N THR A 92 -8.59 3.12 12.05
CA THR A 92 -7.16 3.35 12.30
C THR A 92 -6.31 2.75 11.17
N TYR A 93 -6.63 1.53 10.73
CA TYR A 93 -5.98 0.88 9.60
C TYR A 93 -6.07 1.73 8.33
N TYR A 94 -7.27 2.18 7.93
CA TYR A 94 -7.43 2.98 6.70
C TYR A 94 -6.75 4.34 6.80
N ILE A 95 -6.93 5.06 7.90
CA ILE A 95 -6.32 6.38 8.10
C ILE A 95 -4.80 6.27 8.00
N ILE A 96 -4.17 5.33 8.71
CA ILE A 96 -2.71 5.17 8.70
C ILE A 96 -2.23 4.69 7.33
N SER A 97 -2.88 3.68 6.74
CA SER A 97 -2.48 3.14 5.43
C SER A 97 -2.47 4.21 4.34
N TYR A 98 -3.60 4.91 4.18
CA TYR A 98 -3.74 5.91 3.13
C TYR A 98 -3.01 7.22 3.45
N THR A 99 -2.75 7.55 4.72
CA THR A 99 -1.80 8.61 5.07
C THR A 99 -0.39 8.25 4.59
N GLY A 100 0.05 7.00 4.81
CA GLY A 100 1.32 6.51 4.28
C GLY A 100 1.40 6.63 2.76
N ILE A 101 0.35 6.19 2.05
CA ILE A 101 0.25 6.28 0.59
C ILE A 101 0.25 7.75 0.13
N ALA A 102 -0.48 8.64 0.83
CA ALA A 102 -0.50 10.06 0.52
C ALA A 102 0.88 10.71 0.69
N ILE A 103 1.64 10.34 1.73
CA ILE A 103 3.04 10.77 1.91
C ILE A 103 3.92 10.29 0.75
N PHE A 104 3.80 9.01 0.39
CA PHE A 104 4.52 8.43 -0.75
C PHE A 104 4.26 9.23 -2.03
N TYR A 105 3.00 9.47 -2.37
CA TYR A 105 2.65 10.23 -3.57
C TYR A 105 3.02 11.70 -3.47
N PHE A 106 2.90 12.33 -2.31
CA PHE A 106 3.30 13.72 -2.15
C PHE A 106 4.77 13.89 -2.50
N VAL A 107 5.59 12.99 -1.97
CA VAL A 107 7.02 12.98 -2.18
C VAL A 107 7.37 12.60 -3.63
N PHE A 108 6.68 11.63 -4.22
CA PHE A 108 6.86 11.25 -5.62
C PHE A 108 6.46 12.37 -6.59
N GLU A 109 5.29 12.96 -6.41
CA GLU A 109 4.80 14.07 -7.23
C GLU A 109 5.71 15.30 -7.10
N ARG A 110 6.14 15.64 -5.87
CA ARG A 110 7.01 16.79 -5.60
C ARG A 110 8.42 16.63 -6.15
N ASN A 111 9.04 15.46 -5.97
CA ASN A 111 10.48 15.30 -6.22
C ASN A 111 10.79 14.56 -7.53
N VAL A 112 9.88 13.72 -8.02
CA VAL A 112 10.10 12.93 -9.24
C VAL A 112 9.31 13.50 -10.42
N ILE A 113 8.00 13.65 -10.29
CA ILE A 113 7.16 14.12 -11.42
C ILE A 113 7.44 15.61 -11.69
N LYS A 114 7.44 16.47 -10.67
CA LYS A 114 7.67 17.91 -10.89
C LYS A 114 9.04 18.22 -11.52
N THR A 115 10.07 17.48 -11.12
CA THR A 115 11.45 17.64 -11.60
C THR A 115 11.66 17.01 -12.98
N GLY A 116 11.12 15.80 -13.20
CA GLY A 116 11.32 15.03 -14.44
C GLY A 116 10.36 15.36 -15.59
N LEU A 117 9.16 15.86 -15.29
CA LEU A 117 8.08 16.06 -16.28
C LEU A 117 7.72 17.53 -16.55
N LYS A 118 8.39 18.51 -15.92
CA LYS A 118 8.16 19.97 -16.11
C LYS A 118 6.65 20.34 -16.15
N LYS A 119 5.82 19.73 -15.31
CA LYS A 119 4.37 20.01 -15.25
C LYS A 119 3.95 20.38 -13.85
N ASN A 120 2.95 21.26 -13.77
CA ASN A 120 2.21 21.58 -12.55
C ASN A 120 1.52 20.30 -12.03
N THR A 121 2.24 19.49 -11.26
CA THR A 121 1.65 18.36 -10.55
C THR A 121 0.72 18.93 -9.50
N ARG A 122 -0.59 18.85 -9.74
CA ARG A 122 -1.62 19.35 -8.82
C ARG A 122 -1.82 18.42 -7.60
N TYR A 123 -0.77 17.69 -7.21
CA TYR A 123 -0.79 16.70 -6.13
C TYR A 123 -1.99 15.74 -6.24
N ILE A 124 -2.31 15.30 -7.46
CA ILE A 124 -3.56 14.60 -7.76
C ILE A 124 -3.57 13.25 -7.06
N LEU A 125 -2.45 12.53 -7.09
CA LEU A 125 -2.34 11.23 -6.43
C LEU A 125 -2.43 11.38 -4.91
N THR A 126 -1.76 12.38 -4.34
CA THR A 126 -1.91 12.70 -2.91
C THR A 126 -3.36 13.04 -2.54
N ILE A 127 -4.01 13.93 -3.28
CA ILE A 127 -5.40 14.35 -3.01
C ILE A 127 -6.34 13.15 -3.09
N PHE A 128 -6.18 12.29 -4.10
CA PHE A 128 -7.02 11.11 -4.24
C PHE A 128 -6.77 10.09 -3.13
N SER A 129 -5.53 9.91 -2.66
CA SER A 129 -5.26 9.08 -1.47
C SER A 129 -5.87 9.63 -0.18
N LEU A 130 -5.92 10.96 -0.02
CA LEU A 130 -6.61 11.57 1.11
C LEU A 130 -8.14 11.45 0.99
N ALA A 131 -8.68 11.60 -0.22
CA ALA A 131 -10.10 11.37 -0.47
C ALA A 131 -10.47 9.91 -0.17
N GLU A 132 -9.59 8.97 -0.50
CA GLU A 132 -9.79 7.54 -0.23
C GLU A 132 -9.97 7.23 1.26
N ILE A 133 -9.27 7.94 2.16
CA ILE A 133 -9.52 7.85 3.62
C ILE A 133 -10.98 8.18 3.93
N PHE A 134 -11.49 9.26 3.36
CA PHE A 134 -12.86 9.70 3.60
C PHE A 134 -13.86 8.65 3.09
N PHE A 135 -13.71 8.20 1.84
CA PHE A 135 -14.64 7.25 1.23
C PHE A 135 -14.60 5.88 1.94
N THR A 136 -13.42 5.37 2.30
CA THR A 136 -13.28 4.08 3.01
C THR A 136 -13.88 4.13 4.42
N CYS A 137 -13.76 5.25 5.14
CA CYS A 137 -14.45 5.42 6.42
C CYS A 137 -15.99 5.51 6.23
N MET A 138 -16.45 6.17 5.16
CA MET A 138 -17.88 6.33 4.87
C MET A 138 -18.58 5.02 4.50
N LEU A 139 -17.84 3.98 4.07
CA LEU A 139 -18.41 2.65 3.80
C LEU A 139 -19.15 2.06 5.01
N TYR A 140 -18.70 2.35 6.23
CA TYR A 140 -19.25 1.78 7.46
C TYR A 140 -20.45 2.56 8.00
N PHE A 141 -20.98 3.49 7.23
CA PHE A 141 -22.25 4.15 7.51
C PHE A 141 -23.28 3.67 6.48
N THR A 142 -24.29 2.94 6.92
CA THR A 142 -25.27 2.27 6.04
C THR A 142 -25.96 3.21 5.04
N GLY A 143 -26.23 4.46 5.44
CA GLY A 143 -26.79 5.48 4.54
C GLY A 143 -25.81 6.02 3.48
N ALA A 144 -24.52 5.69 3.60
CA ALA A 144 -23.46 6.14 2.70
C ALA A 144 -22.81 5.02 1.87
N ALA A 145 -23.00 3.75 2.24
CA ALA A 145 -22.26 2.60 1.71
C ALA A 145 -22.22 2.52 0.18
N VAL A 146 -23.34 2.78 -0.52
CA VAL A 146 -23.42 2.63 -1.99
C VAL A 146 -22.56 3.65 -2.75
N TRP A 147 -22.71 4.94 -2.42
CA TRP A 147 -21.89 5.97 -3.07
C TRP A 147 -20.45 5.92 -2.57
N ALA A 148 -20.24 5.53 -1.31
CA ALA A 148 -18.92 5.35 -0.73
C ALA A 148 -18.14 4.25 -1.47
N MET A 149 -18.76 3.09 -1.73
CA MET A 149 -18.17 1.98 -2.48
C MET A 149 -17.77 2.39 -3.89
N THR A 150 -18.63 3.16 -4.58
CA THR A 150 -18.30 3.67 -5.91
C THR A 150 -17.07 4.59 -5.86
N GLY A 151 -17.01 5.49 -4.86
CA GLY A 151 -15.86 6.37 -4.64
C GLY A 151 -14.57 5.59 -4.38
N VAL A 152 -14.61 4.62 -3.46
CA VAL A 152 -13.47 3.75 -3.13
C VAL A 152 -12.96 3.02 -4.37
N ILE A 153 -13.83 2.39 -5.16
CA ILE A 153 -13.41 1.66 -6.36
C ILE A 153 -12.71 2.60 -7.34
N VAL A 154 -13.32 3.75 -7.66
CA VAL A 154 -12.76 4.70 -8.64
C VAL A 154 -11.41 5.24 -8.18
N LEU A 155 -11.33 5.68 -6.93
CA LEU A 155 -10.12 6.25 -6.36
C LEU A 155 -9.02 5.20 -6.22
N PHE A 156 -9.35 3.96 -5.81
CA PHE A 156 -8.43 2.83 -5.80
C PHE A 156 -7.81 2.62 -7.19
N PHE A 157 -8.61 2.58 -8.26
CA PHE A 157 -8.07 2.41 -9.62
C PHE A 157 -7.11 3.54 -10.01
N VAL A 158 -7.43 4.78 -9.65
CA VAL A 158 -6.50 5.89 -9.94
C VAL A 158 -5.21 5.74 -9.15
N ILE A 159 -5.31 5.49 -7.84
CA ILE A 159 -4.18 5.31 -6.93
C ILE A 159 -3.32 4.10 -7.33
N ALA A 160 -3.92 3.01 -7.81
CA ALA A 160 -3.24 1.76 -8.12
C ALA A 160 -2.60 1.74 -9.52
N PHE A 161 -3.22 2.38 -10.53
CA PHE A 161 -2.78 2.20 -11.93
C PHE A 161 -2.09 3.43 -12.52
N VAL A 162 -2.44 4.65 -12.09
CA VAL A 162 -1.77 5.85 -12.61
C VAL A 162 -0.27 5.90 -12.26
N PRO A 163 0.20 5.51 -11.06
CA PRO A 163 1.62 5.47 -10.76
C PRO A 163 2.41 4.51 -11.67
N ILE A 164 1.81 3.39 -12.10
CA ILE A 164 2.44 2.43 -13.02
C ILE A 164 2.81 3.14 -14.32
N TYR A 165 1.90 3.94 -14.89
CA TYR A 165 2.17 4.73 -16.08
C TYR A 165 3.35 5.68 -15.86
N PHE A 166 3.41 6.37 -14.71
CA PHE A 166 4.52 7.27 -14.40
C PHE A 166 5.85 6.54 -14.24
N PHE A 167 5.91 5.38 -13.56
CA PHE A 167 7.13 4.61 -13.42
C PHE A 167 7.64 4.07 -14.77
N LEU A 168 6.74 3.61 -15.63
CA LEU A 168 7.10 3.18 -16.99
C LEU A 168 7.58 4.35 -17.85
N TYR A 169 6.96 5.53 -17.72
CA TYR A 169 7.42 6.74 -18.40
C TYR A 169 8.84 7.11 -17.94
N LEU A 170 9.10 7.10 -16.62
CA LEU A 170 10.43 7.40 -16.06
C LEU A 170 11.48 6.37 -16.48
N ALA A 171 11.11 5.09 -16.59
CA ALA A 171 11.99 4.06 -17.14
C ALA A 171 12.34 4.34 -18.61
N LYS A 172 11.38 4.82 -19.41
CA LYS A 172 11.60 5.18 -20.82
C LYS A 172 12.52 6.40 -20.97
N THR A 173 12.42 7.38 -20.08
CA THR A 173 13.20 8.63 -20.13
C THR A 173 14.44 8.63 -19.24
N ALA A 174 14.81 7.48 -18.66
CA ALA A 174 15.96 7.36 -17.78
C ALA A 174 17.28 7.66 -18.52
N LEU A 175 18.20 8.34 -17.83
CA LEU A 175 19.48 8.77 -18.41
C LEU A 175 20.52 7.64 -18.49
N SER A 176 20.40 6.65 -17.59
CA SER A 176 21.31 5.50 -17.54
C SER A 176 20.55 4.17 -17.56
N ARG A 177 21.25 3.11 -18.01
CA ARG A 177 20.71 1.74 -18.00
C ARG A 177 20.33 1.30 -16.58
N GLU A 178 21.10 1.69 -15.58
CA GLU A 178 20.82 1.37 -14.18
C GLU A 178 19.54 2.04 -13.69
N GLN A 179 19.35 3.34 -13.98
CA GLN A 179 18.10 4.04 -13.64
C GLN A 179 16.90 3.43 -14.35
N LYS A 180 17.04 3.04 -15.62
CA LYS A 180 15.98 2.36 -16.37
C LYS A 180 15.57 1.05 -15.71
N ILE A 181 16.55 0.21 -15.38
CA ILE A 181 16.30 -1.08 -14.71
C ILE A 181 15.66 -0.84 -13.34
N ALA A 182 16.13 0.15 -12.58
CA ALA A 182 15.57 0.47 -11.28
C ALA A 182 14.10 0.90 -11.34
N TRP A 183 13.71 1.74 -12.30
CA TRP A 183 12.30 2.10 -12.50
C TRP A 183 11.43 0.93 -12.94
N LEU A 184 11.96 0.00 -13.75
CA LEU A 184 11.25 -1.24 -14.08
C LEU A 184 11.06 -2.13 -12.85
N ILE A 185 12.08 -2.24 -11.99
CA ILE A 185 11.99 -2.96 -10.72
C ILE A 185 10.93 -2.32 -9.81
N VAL A 186 10.91 -0.98 -9.69
CA VAL A 186 9.87 -0.25 -8.94
C VAL A 186 8.49 -0.54 -9.52
N THR A 187 8.35 -0.56 -10.84
CA THR A 187 7.07 -0.82 -11.51
C THR A 187 6.55 -2.23 -11.19
N VAL A 188 7.40 -3.25 -11.37
CA VAL A 188 7.04 -4.64 -11.04
C VAL A 188 6.74 -4.78 -9.56
N GLY A 189 7.58 -4.20 -8.70
CA GLY A 189 7.38 -4.20 -7.25
C GLY A 189 6.04 -3.56 -6.86
N PHE A 190 5.70 -2.43 -7.46
CA PHE A 190 4.44 -1.74 -7.19
C PHE A 190 3.23 -2.55 -7.67
N VAL A 191 3.31 -3.22 -8.82
CA VAL A 191 2.24 -4.12 -9.29
C VAL A 191 2.04 -5.27 -8.29
N LEU A 192 3.11 -5.94 -7.86
CA LEU A 192 3.00 -7.02 -6.86
C LEU A 192 2.46 -6.50 -5.53
N PHE A 193 2.90 -5.31 -5.10
CA PHE A 193 2.40 -4.67 -3.90
C PHE A 193 0.90 -4.40 -3.98
N VAL A 194 0.44 -3.75 -5.07
CA VAL A 194 -0.98 -3.47 -5.31
C VAL A 194 -1.78 -4.77 -5.31
N LEU A 195 -1.35 -5.81 -6.05
CA LEU A 195 -2.05 -7.10 -6.09
C LEU A 195 -2.14 -7.76 -4.72
N GLY A 196 -1.06 -7.69 -3.92
CA GLY A 196 -1.04 -8.19 -2.55
C GLY A 196 -2.01 -7.43 -1.64
N VAL A 197 -2.06 -6.11 -1.74
CA VAL A 197 -3.02 -5.30 -0.97
C VAL A 197 -4.45 -5.55 -1.43
N MET A 198 -4.69 -5.65 -2.73
CA MET A 198 -6.02 -5.83 -3.31
C MET A 198 -6.68 -7.12 -2.84
N GLY A 199 -5.91 -8.20 -2.71
CA GLY A 199 -6.44 -9.47 -2.21
C GLY A 199 -6.92 -9.42 -0.77
N ASP A 200 -6.45 -8.44 0.00
CA ASP A 200 -6.76 -8.27 1.42
C ASP A 200 -7.86 -7.23 1.70
N LEU A 201 -8.22 -6.41 0.70
CA LEU A 201 -9.21 -5.35 0.85
C LEU A 201 -10.64 -5.89 0.78
N PRO A 202 -11.50 -5.61 1.78
CA PRO A 202 -12.91 -5.98 1.74
C PRO A 202 -13.63 -5.45 0.48
N GLU A 203 -13.23 -4.29 -0.02
CA GLU A 203 -13.83 -3.63 -1.19
C GLU A 203 -13.50 -4.36 -2.50
N ALA A 204 -12.40 -5.12 -2.52
CA ALA A 204 -12.03 -5.95 -3.65
C ALA A 204 -12.73 -7.31 -3.62
N TYR A 205 -13.56 -7.62 -2.62
CA TYR A 205 -14.25 -8.92 -2.50
C TYR A 205 -14.98 -9.34 -3.76
N MET A 206 -15.63 -8.39 -4.43
CA MET A 206 -16.37 -8.65 -5.66
C MET A 206 -15.50 -9.29 -6.75
N ILE A 207 -14.19 -9.07 -6.70
CA ILE A 207 -13.17 -9.65 -7.57
C ILE A 207 -12.53 -10.88 -6.89
N THR A 208 -12.15 -10.76 -5.61
CA THR A 208 -11.37 -11.80 -4.92
C THR A 208 -12.17 -13.06 -4.60
N GLN A 209 -13.50 -13.01 -4.54
CA GLN A 209 -14.37 -14.18 -4.38
C GLN A 209 -14.22 -15.21 -5.52
N TYR A 210 -13.74 -14.79 -6.69
CA TYR A 210 -13.49 -15.66 -7.84
C TYR A 210 -12.05 -16.17 -7.91
N ILE A 211 -11.20 -15.79 -6.94
CA ILE A 211 -9.80 -16.20 -6.85
C ILE A 211 -9.71 -17.35 -5.83
N PRO A 212 -8.87 -18.37 -6.07
CA PRO A 212 -8.67 -19.44 -5.09
C PRO A 212 -8.31 -18.90 -3.71
N ALA A 213 -8.98 -19.40 -2.66
CA ALA A 213 -8.81 -18.92 -1.30
C ALA A 213 -7.35 -19.05 -0.85
N GLU A 214 -6.67 -20.13 -1.23
CA GLU A 214 -5.25 -20.36 -0.93
C GLU A 214 -4.36 -19.24 -1.49
N PHE A 215 -4.69 -18.71 -2.67
CA PHE A 215 -3.96 -17.57 -3.22
C PHE A 215 -4.23 -16.30 -2.43
N ILE A 216 -5.47 -16.08 -1.98
CA ILE A 216 -5.82 -14.93 -1.15
C ILE A 216 -5.10 -14.99 0.20
N HIS A 217 -5.16 -16.12 0.90
CA HIS A 217 -4.59 -16.27 2.24
C HIS A 217 -3.05 -16.34 2.24
N TYR A 218 -2.43 -16.93 1.22
CA TYR A 218 -0.97 -17.17 1.22
C TYR A 218 -0.22 -16.42 0.12
N GLY A 219 -0.84 -16.22 -1.04
CA GLY A 219 -0.23 -15.49 -2.16
C GLY A 219 -0.17 -13.99 -1.91
N THR A 220 -1.24 -13.39 -1.40
CA THR A 220 -1.34 -11.93 -1.23
C THR A 220 -0.32 -11.35 -0.25
N PRO A 221 -0.03 -11.96 0.92
CA PRO A 221 1.00 -11.44 1.81
C PRO A 221 2.40 -11.55 1.18
N LEU A 222 2.66 -12.64 0.44
CA LEU A 222 3.94 -12.86 -0.27
C LEU A 222 4.13 -11.83 -1.41
N LEU A 223 3.08 -11.55 -2.16
CA LEU A 223 3.08 -10.52 -3.21
C LEU A 223 3.32 -9.13 -2.61
N GLN A 224 2.70 -8.81 -1.47
CA GLN A 224 2.93 -7.56 -0.77
C GLN A 224 4.37 -7.44 -0.27
N ALA A 225 4.91 -8.48 0.36
CA ALA A 225 6.28 -8.51 0.85
C ALA A 225 7.29 -8.39 -0.30
N GLY A 226 7.15 -9.21 -1.33
CA GLY A 226 7.98 -9.18 -2.53
C GLY A 226 7.90 -7.84 -3.26
N GLY A 227 6.70 -7.28 -3.39
CA GLY A 227 6.46 -5.97 -3.97
C GLY A 227 7.17 -4.85 -3.20
N SER A 228 7.06 -4.86 -1.87
CA SER A 228 7.75 -3.91 -0.99
C SER A 228 9.27 -3.99 -1.13
N ILE A 229 9.83 -5.21 -1.14
CA ILE A 229 11.27 -5.44 -1.31
C ILE A 229 11.76 -4.95 -2.67
N LEU A 230 11.04 -5.26 -3.75
CA LEU A 230 11.38 -4.80 -5.10
C LEU A 230 11.30 -3.27 -5.19
N MET A 231 10.23 -2.64 -4.70
CA MET A 231 10.13 -1.18 -4.65
C MET A 231 11.30 -0.56 -3.88
N GLY A 232 11.61 -1.09 -2.69
CA GLY A 232 12.71 -0.63 -1.86
C GLY A 232 14.06 -0.75 -2.56
N SER A 233 14.35 -1.88 -3.20
CA SER A 233 15.59 -2.08 -3.96
C SER A 233 15.70 -1.13 -5.16
N GLY A 234 14.61 -0.95 -5.91
CA GLY A 234 14.57 -0.02 -7.03
C GLY A 234 14.83 1.43 -6.61
N PHE A 235 14.15 1.91 -5.56
CA PHE A 235 14.41 3.25 -5.01
C PHE A 235 15.82 3.39 -4.43
N ALA A 236 16.36 2.34 -3.80
CA ALA A 236 17.74 2.37 -3.29
C ALA A 236 18.76 2.58 -4.41
N ILE A 237 18.56 1.97 -5.58
CA ILE A 237 19.41 2.12 -6.78
C ILE A 237 19.26 3.52 -7.38
N ILE A 238 18.03 4.02 -7.56
CA ILE A 238 17.77 5.36 -8.11
C ILE A 238 18.55 6.41 -7.30
N TYR A 239 18.51 6.32 -5.98
CA TYR A 239 19.17 7.24 -5.05
C TYR A 239 20.54 6.76 -4.56
N LYS A 240 21.19 5.84 -5.28
CA LYS A 240 22.65 5.62 -5.18
C LYS A 240 23.37 6.41 -6.27
N ASN A 241 22.68 6.71 -7.37
CA ASN A 241 23.17 7.36 -8.56
C ASN A 241 22.78 8.84 -8.65
N VAL A 242 22.39 9.43 -7.52
CA VAL A 242 22.19 10.87 -7.28
C VAL A 242 23.10 11.22 -6.12
#